data_AF-A0A521MBF5-F1
#
_entry.id   AF-A0A521MBF5-F1
#
_cell.length_a   1.000
_cell.length_b   1.000
_cell.length_c   1.000
_cell.angle_alpha   90.00
_cell.angle_beta   90.00
_cell.angle_gamma   90.00
#
_symmetry.space_group_name_H-M   'P 1'
#
loop_
_entity.id
_entity.type
_entity.pdbx_description
1 polymer ?
#
loop_
_entity_poly.entity_id
_entity_poly.type
_entity_poly.pdbx_seq_one_letter_code
_entity_poly.pdbx_strand_id
1 'polypeptide(L)' 'MDDKTRTAAGIAAGLQGLGYDDKRLAEIATEVEVLNDAVRKAAAARLTFDDDPAAFASLLAREAK' A
#
# COMPACT_ATOMS: atom_id res chain seq x y z
N MET A 1 -5.96 -21.38 -17.72
CA MET A 1 -5.75 -20.36 -16.67
C MET A 1 -4.37 -20.61 -16.09
N ASP A 2 -3.44 -19.68 -16.29
CA ASP A 2 -2.06 -19.79 -15.79
C ASP A 2 -2.00 -19.61 -14.27
N ASP A 3 -0.86 -19.98 -13.68
CA ASP A 3 -0.66 -19.99 -12.23
C ASP A 3 -0.82 -18.60 -11.59
N LYS A 4 -0.41 -17.52 -12.28
CA LYS A 4 -0.57 -16.15 -11.75
C LYS A 4 -2.03 -15.76 -11.67
N THR A 5 -2.82 -16.13 -12.67
CA THR A 5 -4.27 -15.90 -12.68
C THR A 5 -4.96 -16.69 -11.56
N ARG A 6 -4.47 -17.89 -11.20
CA ARG A 6 -4.96 -18.68 -10.06
C ARG A 6 -4.62 -18.06 -8.71
N THR A 7 -3.39 -17.56 -8.56
CA THR A 7 -2.97 -16.87 -7.33
C THR A 7 -3.76 -15.58 -7.11
N ALA A 8 -3.95 -14.76 -8.14
CA ALA A 8 -4.72 -13.52 -8.05
C ALA A 8 -6.19 -13.79 -7.67
N ALA A 9 -6.81 -14.81 -8.27
CA ALA A 9 -8.17 -15.22 -7.94
C ALA A 9 -8.28 -15.73 -6.49
N GLY A 10 -7.30 -16.48 -5.99
CA GLY A 10 -7.27 -16.95 -4.60
C GLY A 10 -7.13 -15.81 -3.59
N ILE A 11 -6.32 -14.80 -3.90
CA ILE A 11 -6.19 -13.60 -3.07
C ILE A 11 -7.49 -12.80 -3.09
N ALA A 12 -8.07 -12.57 -4.27
CA ALA A 12 -9.33 -11.84 -4.42
C ALA A 12 -10.49 -12.52 -3.68
N ALA A 13 -10.56 -13.85 -3.72
CA ALA A 13 -11.54 -14.63 -2.96
C ALA A 13 -11.33 -14.53 -1.44
N GLY A 14 -10.08 -14.49 -0.97
CA GLY A 14 -9.76 -14.27 0.44
C GLY A 14 -10.07 -12.85 0.94
N LEU A 15 -10.10 -11.87 0.04
CA LEU A 15 -10.47 -10.48 0.33
C LEU A 15 -11.99 -10.23 0.21
N GLN A 16 -12.70 -10.99 -0.63
CA GLN A 16 -14.16 -10.96 -0.76
C GLN A 16 -14.82 -11.62 0.47
N GLY A 17 -15.06 -10.83 1.51
CA GLY A 17 -15.75 -11.30 2.73
C GLY A 17 -15.18 -10.72 4.02
N LEU A 18 -14.10 -9.95 3.95
CA LEU A 18 -13.61 -9.17 5.09
C LEU A 18 -14.56 -7.99 5.32
N GLY A 19 -15.61 -8.24 6.10
CA GLY A 19 -16.38 -7.18 6.74
C GLY A 19 -15.50 -6.54 7.80
N TYR A 20 -14.96 -5.37 7.50
CA TYR A 20 -14.28 -4.55 8.49
C TYR A 20 -15.35 -3.82 9.32
N ASP A 21 -15.22 -3.88 10.64
CA ASP A 21 -15.99 -2.99 11.51
C ASP A 21 -15.55 -1.53 11.30
N ASP A 22 -16.38 -0.58 11.73
CA ASP A 22 -16.11 0.85 11.56
C ASP A 22 -14.77 1.27 12.15
N LYS A 23 -14.36 0.61 13.25
CA LYS A 23 -13.06 0.84 13.88
C LYS A 23 -11.92 0.45 12.93
N ARG A 24 -12.00 -0.74 12.33
CA ARG A 24 -10.99 -1.23 11.40
C ARG A 24 -10.96 -0.42 10.11
N LEU A 25 -12.11 0.07 9.63
CA LEU A 25 -12.17 1.00 8.50
C LEU A 25 -11.49 2.33 8.82
N ALA A 26 -11.66 2.87 10.03
CA ALA A 26 -11.00 4.10 10.46
C ALA A 26 -9.47 3.93 10.59
N GLU A 27 -9.01 2.78 11.10
CA GLU A 27 -7.59 2.42 11.13
C GLU A 27 -7.00 2.36 9.72
N ILE A 28 -7.65 1.64 8.80
CA ILE A 28 -7.22 1.53 7.39
C ILE A 28 -7.21 2.90 6.72
N ALA A 29 -8.23 3.73 6.93
CA ALA A 29 -8.28 5.08 6.36
C ALA A 29 -7.07 5.92 6.81
N THR A 30 -6.71 5.83 8.10
CA THR A 30 -5.54 6.52 8.66
C THR A 30 -4.24 5.99 8.05
N GLU A 31 -4.07 4.67 7.96
CA GLU A 31 -2.89 4.04 7.36
C GLU A 31 -2.73 4.42 5.87
N VAL A 32 -3.83 4.48 5.12
CA VAL A 32 -3.85 4.87 3.71
C VAL A 32 -3.53 6.36 3.52
N GLU A 33 -4.01 7.23 4.41
CA GLU A 33 -3.70 8.66 4.37
C GLU A 33 -2.20 8.89 4.55
N VAL A 34 -1.60 8.26 5.57
CA VAL A 34 -0.16 8.31 5.83
C VAL A 34 0.64 7.81 4.63
N LEU A 35 0.25 6.69 4.03
CA LEU A 35 0.90 6.15 2.84
C LEU A 35 0.80 7.11 1.64
N ASN A 36 -0.38 7.69 1.40
CA ASN A 36 -0.58 8.62 0.29
C ASN A 36 0.29 9.87 0.43
N ASP A 37 0.41 10.42 1.62
CA ASP A 37 1.25 11.58 1.86
C ASP A 37 2.73 11.27 1.70
N ALA A 38 3.17 10.09 2.13
CA ALA A 38 4.52 9.62 1.91
C ALA A 38 4.85 9.48 0.41
N VAL A 39 3.92 8.93 -0.38
CA VAL A 39 4.06 8.81 -1.84
C VAL A 39 4.10 10.18 -2.51
N ARG A 40 3.25 11.13 -2.09
CA ARG A 40 3.27 12.51 -2.60
C ARG A 40 4.61 13.19 -2.31
N LYS A 41 5.18 12.99 -1.12
CA LYS A 41 6.50 13.51 -0.74
C LYS A 41 7.62 12.90 -1.58
N ALA A 42 7.59 11.59 -1.82
CA ALA A 42 8.53 10.93 -2.71
C ALA A 42 8.44 11.47 -4.15
N ALA A 43 7.23 11.61 -4.68
CA ALA A 43 7.01 12.18 -6.01
C ALA A 43 7.51 13.63 -6.13
N ALA A 44 7.27 14.47 -5.11
CA ALA A 44 7.79 15.84 -5.07
C ALA A 44 9.32 15.89 -5.05
N ALA A 45 9.96 14.91 -4.42
CA ALA A 45 11.41 14.72 -4.42
C ALA A 45 11.95 14.03 -5.68
N ARG A 46 11.09 13.71 -6.66
CA ARG A 46 11.40 12.89 -7.85
C ARG A 46 12.04 11.56 -7.50
N LEU A 47 11.73 11.03 -6.32
CA LEU A 47 12.11 9.70 -5.89
C LEU A 47 11.02 8.75 -6.35
N THR A 48 11.35 7.91 -7.34
CA THR A 48 10.48 6.83 -7.80
C THR A 48 11.03 5.49 -7.30
N PHE A 49 10.15 4.52 -7.09
CA PHE A 49 10.55 3.17 -6.71
C PHE A 49 11.42 2.51 -7.79
N ASP A 50 11.16 2.82 -9.07
CA ASP A 50 11.86 2.22 -10.20
C ASP A 50 13.29 2.77 -10.37
N ASP A 51 13.54 4.02 -9.98
CA ASP A 51 14.85 4.67 -10.12
C ASP A 51 15.76 4.45 -8.90
N ASP A 52 15.22 4.58 -7.67
CA ASP A 52 15.97 4.35 -6.43
C ASP A 52 15.05 3.73 -5.35
N PRO A 53 14.89 2.39 -5.37
CA PRO A 53 13.97 1.69 -4.46
C PRO A 53 14.39 1.80 -2.99
N ALA A 54 15.70 1.95 -2.70
CA ALA A 54 16.20 2.05 -1.34
C ALA A 54 15.90 3.42 -0.71
N ALA A 55 16.10 4.50 -1.47
CA ALA A 55 15.77 5.85 -1.04
C ALA A 55 14.25 6.03 -0.92
N PHE A 56 13.48 5.49 -1.88
CA PHE A 56 12.02 5.49 -1.82
C PHE A 56 11.49 4.76 -0.58
N ALA A 57 11.97 3.54 -0.31
CA ALA A 57 11.55 2.77 0.86
C ALA A 57 11.94 3.44 2.19
N SER A 58 13.12 4.07 2.24
CA SER A 58 13.58 4.80 3.42
C SER A 58 12.69 6.00 3.74
N LEU A 59 12.21 6.72 2.71
CA LEU A 59 11.26 7.81 2.88
C LEU A 59 9.92 7.28 3.39
N LEU A 60 9.35 6.24 2.76
CA LEU A 60 8.09 5.65 3.22
C LEU A 60 8.16 5.20 4.69
N ALA A 61 9.25 4.54 5.09
CA ALA A 61 9.46 4.08 6.46
C ALA A 61 9.56 5.23 7.49
N ARG A 62 10.02 6.41 7.06
CA ARG A 62 10.08 7.60 7.92
C ARG A 62 8.70 8.23 8.11
N GLU A 63 7.89 8.27 7.05
CA GLU A 63 6.57 8.89 7.08
C GLU A 63 5.51 8.00 7.76
N ALA A 64 5.76 6.69 7.86
CA ALA A 64 4.90 5.72 8.54
C ALA A 64 5.03 5.68 10.08
N LYS A 65 5.85 6.57 10.68
CA LYS A 65 6.08 6.68 12.13
C LYS A 65 5.43 7.93 12.71
#